data_AF-A0A3M1S6A7-F1
#
_entry.id   AF-A0A3M1S6A7-F1
#
_cell.length_a   1.000
_cell.length_b   1.000
_cell.length_c   1.000
_cell.angle_alpha   90.00
_cell.angle_beta   90.00
_cell.angle_gamma   90.00
#
_symmetry.space_group_name_H-M   'P 1'
#
loop_
_entity.id
_entity.type
_entity.pdbx_description
1 polymer ?
#
loop_
_entity_poly.entity_id
_entity_poly.type
_entity_poly.pdbx_seq_one_letter_code
_entity_poly.pdbx_strand_id
1 'polypeptide(L)'
;MDDPVTFGKIAATNSLSDIYAMGGTPHTALAILGYPACDIDKNTVRMILKGALEILKNEDVHLLGGHTFDDQELKFGLSVTGTVLVDNIIRKEGAVPGDNIVITKPIGTGIITTAFKGGKIRDVEL
;
A
#
# COMPACT_ATOMS: atom_id res chain seq x y z
N MET A 1 -11.49 -4.78 -6.64
CA MET A 1 -10.42 -5.60 -6.05
C MET A 1 -11.15 -6.44 -5.07
N ASP A 2 -11.37 -7.68 -5.45
CA ASP A 2 -12.47 -8.45 -4.90
C ASP A 2 -11.96 -9.44 -3.84
N ASP A 3 -10.64 -9.63 -3.76
CA ASP A 3 -9.97 -10.30 -2.65
C ASP A 3 -9.50 -9.29 -1.58
N PRO A 4 -10.11 -9.30 -0.38
CA PRO A 4 -9.75 -8.39 0.70
C PRO A 4 -8.30 -8.60 1.19
N VAL A 5 -7.75 -9.82 1.13
CA VAL A 5 -6.37 -10.08 1.56
C VAL A 5 -5.38 -9.39 0.64
N THR A 6 -5.53 -9.57 -0.66
CA THR A 6 -4.70 -8.90 -1.67
C THR A 6 -4.83 -7.38 -1.57
N PHE A 7 -6.04 -6.86 -1.33
CA PHE A 7 -6.22 -5.43 -1.10
C PHE A 7 -5.39 -4.92 0.09
N GLY A 8 -5.41 -5.64 1.22
CA GLY A 8 -4.57 -5.32 2.38
C GLY A 8 -3.07 -5.39 2.10
N LYS A 9 -2.62 -6.41 1.37
CA LYS A 9 -1.21 -6.56 0.95
C LYS A 9 -0.75 -5.39 0.09
N ILE A 10 -1.55 -5.01 -0.90
CA ILE A 10 -1.24 -3.91 -1.82
C ILE A 10 -1.22 -2.58 -1.08
N ALA A 11 -2.21 -2.31 -0.24
CA ALA A 11 -2.26 -1.10 0.58
C ALA A 11 -1.02 -0.98 1.48
N ALA A 12 -0.64 -2.05 2.18
CA ALA A 12 0.57 -2.05 3.01
C ALA A 12 1.84 -1.83 2.19
N THR A 13 2.00 -2.55 1.07
CA THR A 13 3.15 -2.40 0.17
C THR A 13 3.27 -0.97 -0.35
N ASN A 14 2.14 -0.36 -0.71
CA ASN A 14 2.10 1.02 -1.17
C ASN A 14 2.45 2.02 -0.05
N SER A 15 1.93 1.81 1.16
CA SER A 15 2.26 2.69 2.29
C SER A 15 3.74 2.63 2.69
N LEU A 16 4.40 1.46 2.55
CA LEU A 16 5.83 1.32 2.83
C LEU A 16 6.71 1.96 1.73
N SER A 17 6.23 2.06 0.49
CA SER A 17 7.08 2.44 -0.64
C SER A 17 7.66 3.84 -0.52
N ASP A 18 6.95 4.76 0.12
CA ASP A 18 7.43 6.13 0.31
C ASP A 18 8.63 6.20 1.26
N ILE A 19 8.69 5.34 2.27
CA ILE A 19 9.87 5.23 3.14
C ILE A 19 11.07 4.71 2.35
N TYR A 20 10.87 3.67 1.54
CA TYR A 20 11.93 3.12 0.69
C TYR A 20 12.39 4.08 -0.41
N ALA A 21 11.48 4.84 -1.01
CA ALA A 21 11.80 5.84 -2.03
C ALA A 21 12.69 6.97 -1.50
N MET A 22 12.62 7.25 -0.20
CA MET A 22 13.47 8.23 0.49
C MET A 22 14.80 7.63 0.97
N GLY A 23 15.07 6.35 0.71
CA GLY A 23 16.24 5.62 1.22
C GLY A 23 16.13 5.20 2.68
N GLY A 24 14.93 5.24 3.27
CA GLY A 24 14.70 4.92 4.67
C GLY A 24 14.38 3.45 4.93
N THR A 25 14.45 3.08 6.21
CA THR A 25 14.02 1.79 6.75
C THR A 25 12.76 2.00 7.59
N PRO A 26 11.63 1.36 7.23
CA PRO A 26 10.40 1.45 8.02
C PRO A 26 10.51 0.63 9.31
N HIS A 27 9.85 1.08 10.39
CA HIS A 27 9.88 0.41 11.70
C HIS A 27 8.50 0.16 12.28
N THR A 28 7.61 1.14 12.14
CA THR A 28 6.29 1.10 12.78
C THR A 28 5.21 1.58 11.81
N ALA A 29 4.01 1.03 11.97
CA ALA A 29 2.83 1.45 11.21
C ALA A 29 1.60 1.64 12.13
N LEU A 30 0.68 2.50 11.70
CA LEU A 30 -0.66 2.65 12.25
C LEU A 30 -1.68 2.46 11.13
N ALA A 31 -2.68 1.61 11.36
CA ALA A 31 -3.74 1.37 10.39
C ALA A 31 -4.73 2.54 10.34
N ILE A 32 -5.15 2.92 9.13
CA ILE A 32 -6.21 3.91 8.88
C ILE A 32 -7.28 3.18 8.05
N LEU A 33 -8.46 3.01 8.63
CA LEU A 33 -9.53 2.22 8.02
C LEU A 33 -10.87 2.98 8.08
N GLY A 34 -11.39 3.34 6.91
CA GLY A 34 -12.74 3.89 6.75
C GLY A 34 -13.61 2.88 6.00
N TYR A 35 -14.81 2.57 6.48
CA TYR A 35 -15.75 1.71 5.76
C TYR A 35 -17.19 1.88 6.23
N PRO A 36 -18.20 1.58 5.38
CA PRO A 36 -19.59 1.61 5.78
C PRO A 36 -19.90 0.41 6.66
N ALA A 37 -20.05 0.63 7.96
CA ALA A 37 -20.16 -0.46 8.94
C ALA A 37 -21.43 -1.33 8.77
N CYS A 38 -22.45 -0.80 8.11
CA CYS A 38 -23.69 -1.50 7.79
C CYS A 38 -23.56 -2.43 6.58
N ASP A 39 -22.68 -2.10 5.62
CA ASP A 39 -22.63 -2.75 4.31
C ASP A 39 -21.45 -3.72 4.19
N ILE A 40 -20.40 -3.53 5.00
CA ILE A 40 -19.19 -4.36 4.98
C ILE A 40 -19.09 -5.17 6.27
N ASP A 41 -18.98 -6.48 6.10
CA ASP A 41 -18.87 -7.40 7.21
C ASP A 41 -17.48 -7.33 7.88
N LYS A 42 -17.45 -7.66 9.18
CA LYS A 42 -16.22 -7.63 9.98
C LYS A 42 -15.16 -8.65 9.52
N ASN A 43 -15.55 -9.75 8.86
CA ASN A 43 -14.57 -10.70 8.34
C ASN A 43 -13.84 -10.15 7.12
N THR A 44 -14.51 -9.39 6.24
CA THR A 44 -13.84 -8.65 5.15
C THR A 44 -12.75 -7.74 5.72
N VAL A 45 -13.07 -6.94 6.76
CA VAL A 45 -12.09 -6.09 7.45
C VAL A 45 -10.93 -6.90 8.04
N ARG A 46 -11.21 -8.02 8.71
CA ARG A 46 -10.16 -8.91 9.25
C ARG A 46 -9.24 -9.44 8.15
N MET A 47 -9.78 -9.76 6.98
CA MET A 47 -9.00 -10.27 5.85
C MET A 47 -8.09 -9.19 5.25
N ILE A 48 -8.55 -7.94 5.18
CA ILE A 48 -7.71 -6.78 4.80
C ILE A 48 -6.55 -6.62 5.78
N LEU A 49 -6.85 -6.58 7.08
CA LEU A 49 -5.82 -6.45 8.12
C LEU A 49 -4.84 -7.62 8.11
N LYS A 50 -5.32 -8.84 7.86
CA LYS A 50 -4.47 -10.04 7.72
C LYS A 50 -3.47 -9.88 6.57
N GLY A 51 -3.93 -9.43 5.40
CA GLY A 51 -3.05 -9.19 4.25
C GLY A 51 -2.00 -8.11 4.54
N ALA A 52 -2.41 -7.02 5.17
CA ALA A 52 -1.49 -5.95 5.58
C ALA A 52 -0.44 -6.45 6.58
N LEU A 53 -0.85 -7.20 7.60
CA LEU A 53 0.04 -7.77 8.61
C LEU A 53 1.06 -8.75 8.02
N GLU A 54 0.70 -9.50 6.98
CA GLU A 54 1.65 -10.39 6.29
C GLU A 54 2.80 -9.60 5.66
N ILE A 55 2.50 -8.50 4.98
CA ILE A 55 3.52 -7.62 4.40
C ILE A 55 4.35 -6.97 5.50
N LEU A 56 3.71 -6.36 6.51
CA LEU A 56 4.43 -5.70 7.60
C LEU A 56 5.37 -6.67 8.33
N LYS A 57 4.94 -7.91 8.57
CA LYS A 57 5.77 -8.95 9.19
C LYS A 57 6.98 -9.32 8.33
N ASN A 58 6.80 -9.43 7.02
CA ASN A 58 7.92 -9.75 6.10
C ASN A 58 8.96 -8.61 6.03
N GLU A 59 8.53 -7.38 6.29
CA GLU A 59 9.34 -6.17 6.24
C GLU A 59 9.85 -5.74 7.64
N ASP A 60 9.65 -6.56 8.68
CA ASP A 60 10.00 -6.29 10.08
C ASP A 60 9.39 -4.98 10.66
N VAL A 61 8.19 -4.63 10.18
CA VAL A 61 7.46 -3.42 10.60
C VAL A 61 6.38 -3.78 11.61
N HIS A 62 6.37 -3.08 12.74
CA HIS A 62 5.43 -3.33 13.83
C HIS A 62 4.15 -2.50 13.66
N LEU A 63 2.99 -3.17 13.57
CA LEU A 63 1.69 -2.50 13.63
C LEU A 63 1.38 -2.15 15.09
N LEU A 64 1.38 -0.86 15.43
CA LEU A 64 1.20 -0.38 16.81
C LEU A 64 -0.26 -0.09 17.18
N GLY A 65 -1.18 -0.27 16.24
CA GLY A 65 -2.60 0.03 16.41
C GLY A 65 -3.16 0.68 15.15
N GLY A 66 -4.18 1.49 15.33
CA GLY A 66 -4.81 2.22 14.23
C GLY A 66 -6.07 2.94 14.64
N HIS A 67 -6.69 3.59 13.66
CA HIS A 67 -7.96 4.26 13.80
C HIS A 67 -8.95 3.73 12.77
N THR A 68 -10.19 3.55 13.22
CA THR A 68 -11.31 3.13 12.38
C THR A 68 -12.41 4.17 12.49
N PHE A 69 -12.98 4.54 11.35
CA PHE A 69 -14.08 5.51 11.26
C PHE A 69 -15.12 5.05 10.24
N ASP A 70 -16.34 5.57 10.37
CA ASP A 70 -17.41 5.32 9.40
C ASP A 70 -17.19 6.16 8.14
N ASP A 71 -17.32 5.54 6.98
CA ASP A 71 -17.14 6.18 5.67
C ASP A 71 -18.10 5.54 4.65
N GLN A 72 -18.55 6.29 3.65
CA GLN A 72 -19.41 5.76 2.58
C GLN A 72 -18.69 4.74 1.69
N GLU A 73 -17.37 4.79 1.62
CA GLU A 73 -16.57 3.87 0.81
C GLU A 73 -15.49 3.19 1.64
N LEU A 74 -15.17 1.93 1.30
CA LEU A 74 -14.03 1.22 1.86
C LEU A 74 -12.72 1.88 1.47
N LYS A 75 -12.00 2.39 2.46
CA LYS A 75 -10.66 2.97 2.35
C LYS A 75 -9.75 2.34 3.39
N PHE A 76 -8.58 1.89 2.97
CA PHE A 76 -7.58 1.32 3.87
C PHE A 76 -6.19 1.76 3.47
N GLY A 77 -5.36 2.08 4.47
CA GLY A 77 -3.96 2.42 4.29
C GLY A 77 -3.23 2.44 5.63
N LEU A 78 -1.94 2.73 5.59
CA LEU A 78 -1.10 2.83 6.79
C LEU A 78 -0.41 4.19 6.85
N SER A 79 -0.31 4.74 8.05
CA SER A 79 0.71 5.74 8.39
C SER A 79 1.96 5.00 8.83
N VAL A 80 3.09 5.25 8.17
CA VAL A 80 4.35 4.53 8.40
C VAL A 80 5.39 5.49 8.93
N THR A 81 6.15 5.05 9.93
CA THR A 81 7.33 5.76 10.45
C THR A 81 8.57 4.91 10.24
N GLY A 82 9.63 5.56 9.80
CA GLY A 82 10.93 4.95 9.53
C GLY A 82 12.06 5.93 9.80
N THR A 83 13.29 5.46 9.64
CA THR A 83 14.50 6.28 9.82
C THR A 83 15.40 6.20 8.60
N VAL A 84 16.17 7.24 8.37
CA VAL A 84 17.19 7.33 7.32
C VAL A 84 18.36 8.14 7.84
N LEU A 85 19.58 7.77 7.48
CA LEU A 85 20.75 8.60 7.76
C LEU A 85 20.66 9.86 6.91
N VAL A 86 20.96 11.03 7.48
CA VAL A 86 20.79 12.33 6.79
C VAL A 86 21.52 12.37 5.45
N ASP A 87 22.73 11.80 5.40
CA ASP A 87 23.55 11.74 4.19
C ASP A 87 23.03 10.76 3.13
N ASN A 88 22.10 9.87 3.50
CA ASN A 88 21.50 8.88 2.62
C ASN A 88 20.07 9.25 2.18
N ILE A 89 19.57 10.43 2.55
CA ILE A 89 18.23 10.87 2.15
C ILE A 89 18.19 11.05 0.63
N ILE A 90 17.40 10.21 -0.03
CA ILE A 90 17.12 10.35 -1.45
C ILE A 90 16.01 11.41 -1.61
N ARG A 91 16.29 12.45 -2.40
CA ARG A 91 15.35 13.53 -2.68
C ARG A 91 14.86 13.42 -4.12
N LYS A 92 13.68 13.99 -4.37
CA LYS A 92 13.12 14.11 -5.73
C LYS A 92 13.84 15.17 -6.58
N GLU A 93 14.67 16.00 -5.94
CA GLU A 93 15.50 17.04 -6.57
C GLU A 93 16.95 16.56 -6.71
N GLY A 94 17.73 17.26 -7.54
CA GLY A 94 19.17 17.00 -7.70
C GLY A 94 19.54 16.19 -8.95
N ALA A 95 18.56 15.69 -9.71
CA ALA A 95 18.82 15.12 -11.03
C ALA A 95 19.31 16.21 -12.00
N VAL A 96 20.28 15.89 -12.84
CA VAL A 96 20.88 16.79 -13.82
C VAL A 96 20.79 16.24 -15.25
N PRO A 97 20.86 17.10 -16.29
CA PRO A 97 20.91 16.62 -17.67
C PRO A 97 22.07 15.65 -17.88
N GLY A 98 21.74 14.48 -18.45
CA GLY A 98 22.69 13.38 -18.65
C GLY A 98 22.50 12.20 -17.69
N ASP A 99 21.70 12.36 -16.63
CA ASP A 99 21.35 11.25 -15.74
C ASP A 99 20.46 10.20 -16.43
N ASN A 100 20.66 8.93 -16.04
CA ASN A 100 19.83 7.82 -16.51
C ASN A 100 18.54 7.72 -15.68
N ILE A 101 17.43 7.38 -16.34
CA ILE A 101 16.16 7.07 -15.67
C ILE A 101 16.06 5.56 -15.49
N VAL A 102 15.85 5.12 -14.26
CA VAL A 102 15.66 3.70 -13.92
C VAL A 102 14.26 3.49 -13.35
N ILE A 103 13.58 2.45 -13.85
CA ILE A 103 12.26 2.02 -13.37
C ILE A 103 12.39 0.57 -12.88
N THR A 104 11.98 0.31 -11.64
CA THR A 104 12.14 -1.01 -10.99
C THR A 104 10.90 -1.90 -11.08
N LYS A 105 9.77 -1.37 -11.55
CA LYS A 105 8.51 -2.10 -11.76
C LYS A 105 7.81 -1.64 -13.04
N PRO A 106 7.17 -2.54 -13.81
CA PRO A 106 6.40 -2.14 -14.99
C PRO A 106 5.27 -1.15 -14.66
N ILE A 107 4.96 -0.27 -15.61
CA ILE A 107 3.78 0.59 -15.56
C ILE A 107 2.54 -0.14 -16.11
N GLY A 108 1.34 0.38 -15.83
CA GLY A 108 0.09 -0.09 -16.46
C GLY A 108 -0.96 -0.71 -15.52
N THR A 109 -0.68 -0.82 -14.21
CA THR A 109 -1.62 -1.38 -13.22
C THR A 109 -2.99 -0.68 -13.22
N GLY A 110 -3.04 0.65 -13.42
CA GLY A 110 -4.27 1.41 -13.53
C GLY A 110 -5.11 1.08 -14.76
N ILE A 111 -4.47 0.85 -15.92
CA ILE A 111 -5.14 0.43 -17.16
C ILE A 111 -5.75 -0.95 -16.95
N ILE A 112 -4.98 -1.88 -16.39
CA ILE A 112 -5.42 -3.25 -16.08
C ILE A 112 -6.61 -3.23 -15.12
N THR A 113 -6.51 -2.48 -14.02
CA THR A 113 -7.59 -2.37 -13.02
C THR A 113 -8.86 -1.78 -13.62
N THR A 114 -8.72 -0.81 -14.52
CA THR A 114 -9.85 -0.18 -15.21
C THR A 114 -10.50 -1.15 -16.20
N ALA A 115 -9.71 -1.89 -16.99
CA ALA A 115 -10.21 -2.91 -17.90
C ALA A 115 -10.93 -4.04 -17.15
N PHE A 116 -10.40 -4.46 -16.00
CA PHE A 116 -11.03 -5.45 -15.13
C PHE A 116 -12.38 -4.96 -14.60
N LYS A 117 -12.44 -3.76 -14.00
CA LYS A 117 -13.70 -3.15 -13.54
C LYS A 117 -14.73 -2.96 -14.66
N GLY A 118 -14.26 -2.71 -15.88
CA GLY A 118 -15.10 -2.60 -17.08
C GLY A 118 -15.49 -3.94 -17.73
N GLY A 119 -15.12 -5.08 -17.14
CA GLY A 119 -15.42 -6.42 -17.66
C GLY A 119 -14.72 -6.77 -18.97
N LYS A 120 -13.60 -6.11 -19.29
CA LYS A 120 -12.85 -6.31 -20.55
C LYS A 120 -11.80 -7.42 -20.47
N ILE A 121 -11.39 -7.79 -19.26
CA ILE A 121 -10.43 -8.87 -18.97
C ILE A 121 -10.94 -9.65 -17.75
N ARG A 122 -10.54 -10.91 -17.59
CA ARG A 122 -10.92 -11.78 -16.46
C ARG A 122 -9.70 -12.19 -15.64
N ASP A 123 -9.91 -12.60 -14.39
CA ASP A 123 -8.85 -12.94 -13.43
C ASP A 123 -7.88 -14.05 -13.89
N VAL A 124 -8.30 -14.92 -14.82
CA VAL A 124 -7.47 -15.98 -15.41
C VAL A 124 -6.44 -15.49 -16.44
N GLU A 125 -6.46 -14.20 -16.77
CA GLU A 125 -5.64 -13.57 -17.80
C GLU A 125 -4.55 -12.65 -17.20
N LEU A 126 -4.37 -12.67 -15.87
CA LEU A 126 -3.36 -11.93 -15.09
C LEU A 126 -2.34 -12.88 -14.44
#